data_AF-A0A5Y6RPJ6-F1
#
_entry.id   AF-A0A5Y6RPJ6-F1
#
_cell.length_a   1.000
_cell.length_b   1.000
_cell.length_c   1.000
_cell.angle_alpha   90.00
_cell.angle_beta   90.00
_cell.angle_gamma   90.00
#
_symmetry.space_group_name_H-M   'P 1'
#
loop_
_entity.id
_entity.type
_entity.pdbx_description
1 polymer ?
#
loop_
_entity_poly.entity_id
_entity_poly.type
_entity_poly.pdbx_seq_one_letter_code
_entity_poly.pdbx_strand_id
1 'polypeptide(L)'
;IKPDYVCMLERTELTAEFFNHDFGEFDKDIVFICAGVVHPKAIEYLKGKTFIITQKVLAFPYYINLKDFSYAAVGFSVAHTLSYLATYLSHKNIIFIGQDLAYAENGNSHPDDYQNSANYESQMYEHILTTAYGGNGKVETHSIWLLFKNWFENEMIPNTRKMGITTYNCTEGGARIEGTIEKPFLWACENLLDKDLNKPFEKLEPLSLNKQNEFLLKAYYKVYQSIKHCRDFSKILSNDFNNIQNIYLNLNKKENDLNLAI
;
A
#
# COMPACT_ATOMS: atom_id res chain seq x y z
N ILE A 1 -19.55 -11.62 -4.55
CA ILE A 1 -18.41 -12.18 -3.79
C ILE A 1 -18.29 -11.32 -2.53
N LYS A 2 -18.24 -11.91 -1.33
CA LYS A 2 -18.00 -11.18 -0.08
C LYS A 2 -16.53 -11.35 0.31
N PRO A 3 -15.78 -10.27 0.57
CA PRO A 3 -14.36 -10.41 0.90
C PRO A 3 -14.20 -10.81 2.38
N ASP A 4 -13.21 -11.67 2.66
CA ASP A 4 -12.76 -11.93 4.04
C ASP A 4 -11.88 -10.77 4.55
N TYR A 5 -11.09 -10.17 3.64
CA TYR A 5 -10.13 -9.11 3.95
C TYR A 5 -10.26 -7.94 2.96
N VAL A 6 -10.16 -6.70 3.48
CA VAL A 6 -10.09 -5.48 2.68
C VAL A 6 -8.86 -4.69 3.09
N CYS A 7 -7.95 -4.43 2.16
CA CYS A 7 -6.69 -3.73 2.43
C CYS A 7 -6.74 -2.26 2.02
N MET A 8 -5.99 -1.41 2.74
CA MET A 8 -5.82 0.01 2.42
C MET A 8 -4.36 0.42 2.62
N LEU A 9 -3.76 1.07 1.61
CA LEU A 9 -2.35 1.45 1.63
C LEU A 9 -2.13 2.97 1.51
N GLU A 10 -3.10 3.65 0.93
CA GLU A 10 -3.03 5.00 0.41
C GLU A 10 -3.19 6.03 1.53
N ARG A 11 -2.54 7.18 1.36
CA ARG A 11 -2.38 8.21 2.42
C ARG A 11 -3.26 9.44 2.20
N THR A 12 -4.03 9.44 1.13
CA THR A 12 -4.82 10.59 0.70
C THR A 12 -6.20 10.55 1.30
N GLU A 13 -6.79 11.71 1.49
CA GLU A 13 -8.19 11.82 1.89
C GLU A 13 -9.13 11.19 0.85
N LEU A 14 -8.87 11.42 -0.44
CA LEU A 14 -9.63 10.86 -1.57
C LEU A 14 -9.86 9.35 -1.45
N THR A 15 -8.83 8.60 -1.08
CA THR A 15 -8.90 7.14 -0.97
C THR A 15 -9.49 6.69 0.36
N ALA A 16 -9.45 7.52 1.41
CA ALA A 16 -10.11 7.24 2.67
C ALA A 16 -11.64 7.34 2.57
N GLU A 17 -12.17 8.18 1.67
CA GLU A 17 -13.60 8.28 1.40
C GLU A 17 -14.21 6.95 0.89
N PHE A 18 -13.39 6.00 0.43
CA PHE A 18 -13.84 4.65 0.05
C PHE A 18 -14.45 3.88 1.23
N PHE A 19 -14.10 4.25 2.46
CA PHE A 19 -14.70 3.69 3.67
C PHE A 19 -15.82 4.55 4.24
N ASN A 20 -16.11 5.72 3.67
CA ASN A 20 -17.20 6.61 4.09
C ASN A 20 -18.56 6.16 3.53
N HIS A 21 -18.83 4.86 3.66
CA HIS A 21 -20.07 4.22 3.25
C HIS A 21 -20.51 3.23 4.32
N ASP A 22 -21.82 3.18 4.54
CA ASP A 22 -22.44 2.20 5.41
C ASP A 22 -23.00 1.05 4.56
N PHE A 23 -22.32 -0.10 4.61
CA PHE A 23 -22.77 -1.33 3.95
C PHE A 23 -23.53 -2.27 4.91
N GLY A 24 -23.78 -1.84 6.16
CA GLY A 24 -24.55 -2.58 7.15
C GLY A 24 -24.04 -4.02 7.37
N GLU A 25 -24.95 -5.00 7.29
CA GLU A 25 -24.64 -6.42 7.49
C GLU A 25 -23.67 -7.01 6.45
N PHE A 26 -23.47 -6.35 5.30
CA PHE A 26 -22.50 -6.81 4.32
C PHE A 26 -21.08 -6.81 4.90
N ASP A 27 -20.74 -5.78 5.67
CA ASP A 27 -19.42 -5.60 6.29
C ASP A 27 -19.15 -6.51 7.49
N LYS A 28 -20.16 -7.26 7.95
CA LYS A 28 -20.02 -8.19 9.06
C LYS A 28 -18.95 -9.23 8.77
N ASP A 29 -18.10 -9.52 9.73
CA ASP A 29 -16.99 -10.50 9.64
C ASP A 29 -15.88 -10.16 8.62
N ILE A 30 -15.93 -8.98 7.98
CA ILE A 30 -14.83 -8.49 7.13
C ILE A 30 -13.73 -7.92 8.03
N VAL A 31 -12.48 -8.32 7.77
CA VAL A 31 -11.30 -7.75 8.44
C VAL A 31 -10.63 -6.71 7.55
N PHE A 32 -10.63 -5.45 8.00
CA PHE A 32 -9.97 -4.36 7.30
C PHE A 32 -8.49 -4.27 7.72
N ILE A 33 -7.56 -4.26 6.78
CA ILE A 33 -6.12 -4.21 7.03
C ILE A 33 -5.56 -2.92 6.47
N CYS A 34 -5.23 -1.97 7.33
CA CYS A 34 -4.74 -0.65 6.95
C CYS A 34 -3.24 -0.55 7.20
N ALA A 35 -2.51 0.04 6.24
CA ALA A 35 -1.13 0.44 6.48
C ALA A 35 -1.06 1.55 7.55
N GLY A 36 0.00 1.58 8.35
CA GLY A 36 0.20 2.59 9.42
C GLY A 36 0.39 4.03 8.93
N VAL A 37 0.32 4.25 7.62
CA VAL A 37 0.48 5.54 6.94
C VAL A 37 -0.81 6.01 6.27
N VAL A 38 -1.92 5.28 6.42
CA VAL A 38 -3.20 5.66 5.82
C VAL A 38 -3.70 6.99 6.38
N HIS A 39 -4.54 7.67 5.61
CA HIS A 39 -5.15 8.91 6.07
C HIS A 39 -6.01 8.68 7.34
N PRO A 40 -5.97 9.56 8.35
CA PRO A 40 -6.70 9.36 9.61
C PRO A 40 -8.20 9.13 9.46
N LYS A 41 -8.84 9.71 8.44
CA LYS A 41 -10.26 9.48 8.12
C LYS A 41 -10.60 8.02 7.88
N ALA A 42 -9.72 7.24 7.25
CA ALA A 42 -9.96 5.81 7.05
C ALA A 42 -10.13 5.09 8.40
N ILE A 43 -9.31 5.44 9.39
CA ILE A 43 -9.42 4.89 10.75
C ILE A 43 -10.70 5.37 11.44
N GLU A 44 -11.12 6.61 11.19
CA GLU A 44 -12.38 7.14 11.70
C GLU A 44 -13.60 6.40 11.15
N TYR A 45 -13.67 6.19 9.83
CA TYR A 45 -14.79 5.50 9.18
C TYR A 45 -14.85 4.00 9.50
N LEU A 46 -13.71 3.38 9.82
CA LEU A 46 -13.64 1.97 10.23
C LEU A 46 -13.91 1.76 11.72
N LYS A 47 -14.20 2.82 12.51
CA LYS A 47 -14.60 2.66 13.92
C LYS A 47 -15.85 1.78 14.02
N GLY A 48 -15.81 0.80 14.93
CA GLY A 48 -16.88 -0.18 15.09
C GLY A 48 -16.79 -1.39 14.15
N LYS A 49 -15.93 -1.34 13.13
CA LYS A 49 -15.59 -2.50 12.29
C LYS A 49 -14.35 -3.21 12.84
N THR A 50 -14.11 -4.46 12.44
CA THR A 50 -12.88 -5.17 12.77
C THR A 50 -11.76 -4.71 11.85
N PHE A 51 -10.82 -3.93 12.37
CA PHE A 51 -9.66 -3.47 11.59
C PHE A 51 -8.32 -3.70 12.30
N ILE A 52 -7.27 -3.86 11.50
CA ILE A 52 -5.89 -4.05 11.93
C ILE A 52 -5.05 -2.95 11.29
N ILE A 53 -4.19 -2.31 12.08
CA ILE A 53 -3.15 -1.43 11.56
C ILE A 53 -1.85 -2.22 11.49
N THR A 54 -1.35 -2.46 10.29
CA THR A 54 -0.01 -3.01 10.05
C THR A 54 0.94 -1.91 9.62
N GLN A 55 2.18 -1.97 10.05
CA GLN A 55 3.18 -1.01 9.61
C GLN A 55 3.70 -1.36 8.21
N LYS A 56 4.23 -0.37 7.49
CA LYS A 56 5.09 -0.63 6.32
C LYS A 56 6.52 -0.87 6.79
N VAL A 57 7.32 -1.59 6.02
CA VAL A 57 8.77 -1.76 6.27
C VAL A 57 9.47 -0.41 6.08
N LEU A 58 9.53 0.39 7.14
CA LEU A 58 10.10 1.73 7.18
C LEU A 58 11.04 1.88 8.39
N ALA A 59 11.90 2.88 8.37
CA ALA A 59 12.83 3.14 9.48
C ALA A 59 12.12 3.36 10.83
N PHE A 60 10.92 3.94 10.82
CA PHE A 60 10.20 4.29 12.05
C PHE A 60 9.74 3.07 12.87
N PRO A 61 9.00 2.08 12.31
CA PRO A 61 8.69 0.84 13.02
C PRO A 61 9.91 0.11 13.59
N TYR A 62 11.03 0.13 12.87
CA TYR A 62 12.30 -0.43 13.36
C TYR A 62 12.84 0.37 14.54
N TYR A 63 12.84 1.70 14.43
CA TYR A 63 13.27 2.58 15.50
C TYR A 63 12.47 2.33 16.78
N ILE A 64 11.14 2.21 16.71
CA ILE A 64 10.28 2.01 17.89
C ILE A 64 10.15 0.54 18.36
N ASN A 65 10.92 -0.39 17.77
CA ASN A 65 10.88 -1.84 18.06
C ASN A 65 9.52 -2.53 17.75
N LEU A 66 8.81 -2.08 16.72
CA LEU A 66 7.57 -2.71 16.23
C LEU A 66 7.72 -3.31 14.82
N LYS A 67 8.96 -3.63 14.41
CA LYS A 67 9.26 -4.19 13.08
C LYS A 67 8.49 -5.48 12.78
N ASP A 68 8.21 -6.29 13.80
CA ASP A 68 7.51 -7.58 13.64
C ASP A 68 6.05 -7.39 13.15
N PHE A 69 5.49 -6.19 13.32
CA PHE A 69 4.17 -5.81 12.81
C PHE A 69 4.23 -5.07 11.46
N SER A 70 5.36 -5.13 10.74
CA SER A 70 5.58 -4.34 9.50
C SER A 70 5.47 -5.15 8.21
N TYR A 71 5.22 -6.45 8.30
CA TYR A 71 5.34 -7.36 7.16
C TYR A 71 4.03 -7.68 6.45
N ALA A 72 2.88 -7.16 6.90
CA ALA A 72 1.60 -7.39 6.22
C ALA A 72 1.24 -6.33 5.18
N ALA A 73 1.78 -5.10 5.23
CA ALA A 73 1.57 -4.03 4.24
C ALA A 73 2.80 -3.79 3.35
N VAL A 74 3.15 -4.81 2.56
CA VAL A 74 4.33 -4.81 1.69
C VAL A 74 3.91 -4.55 0.23
N GLY A 75 4.80 -3.92 -0.54
CA GLY A 75 4.63 -3.66 -1.96
C GLY A 75 4.22 -2.21 -2.29
N PHE A 76 4.03 -1.98 -3.58
CA PHE A 76 3.82 -0.65 -4.17
C PHE A 76 2.33 -0.27 -4.31
N SER A 77 1.41 -1.24 -4.21
CA SER A 77 -0.03 -1.06 -4.38
C SER A 77 -0.80 -2.01 -3.46
N VAL A 78 -2.10 -1.77 -3.29
CA VAL A 78 -2.97 -2.63 -2.48
C VAL A 78 -3.01 -4.08 -2.97
N ALA A 79 -2.93 -4.30 -4.29
CA ALA A 79 -2.88 -5.65 -4.88
C ALA A 79 -1.59 -6.40 -4.50
N HIS A 80 -0.45 -5.72 -4.44
CA HIS A 80 0.79 -6.33 -3.95
C HIS A 80 0.66 -6.76 -2.49
N THR A 81 0.09 -5.90 -1.64
CA THR A 81 -0.20 -6.20 -0.23
C THR A 81 -1.12 -7.42 -0.09
N LEU A 82 -2.20 -7.50 -0.89
CA LEU A 82 -3.10 -8.66 -0.90
C LEU A 82 -2.39 -9.94 -1.34
N SER A 83 -1.51 -9.88 -2.34
CA SER A 83 -0.75 -11.06 -2.77
C SER A 83 0.20 -11.60 -1.70
N TYR A 84 0.85 -10.71 -0.94
CA TYR A 84 1.65 -11.11 0.22
C TYR A 84 0.81 -11.67 1.36
N LEU A 85 -0.33 -11.04 1.66
CA LEU A 85 -1.25 -11.56 2.67
C LEU A 85 -1.68 -12.99 2.32
N ALA A 86 -2.08 -13.24 1.07
CA ALA A 86 -2.43 -14.57 0.61
C ALA A 86 -1.26 -15.57 0.73
N THR A 87 -0.04 -15.12 0.45
CA THR A 87 1.19 -15.92 0.60
C THR A 87 1.45 -16.28 2.07
N TYR A 88 1.36 -15.31 2.99
CA TYR A 88 1.61 -15.53 4.41
C TYR A 88 0.53 -16.37 5.10
N LEU A 89 -0.70 -16.29 4.61
CA LEU A 89 -1.80 -17.18 5.01
C LEU A 89 -1.70 -18.58 4.39
N SER A 90 -0.61 -18.87 3.65
CA SER A 90 -0.32 -20.19 3.08
C SER A 90 -1.40 -20.71 2.14
N HIS A 91 -2.04 -19.81 1.37
CA HIS A 91 -2.96 -20.23 0.31
C HIS A 91 -2.22 -20.99 -0.78
N LYS A 92 -2.82 -22.08 -1.26
CA LYS A 92 -2.23 -22.90 -2.35
C LYS A 92 -2.34 -22.27 -3.72
N ASN A 93 -3.35 -21.42 -3.91
CA ASN A 93 -3.62 -20.73 -5.16
C ASN A 93 -3.82 -19.24 -4.89
N ILE A 94 -3.28 -18.38 -5.75
CA ILE A 94 -3.57 -16.95 -5.82
C ILE A 94 -4.24 -16.70 -7.17
N ILE A 95 -5.39 -16.03 -7.18
CA ILE A 95 -6.19 -15.80 -8.39
C ILE A 95 -6.40 -14.30 -8.54
N PHE A 96 -5.91 -13.72 -9.63
CA PHE A 96 -6.10 -12.30 -9.93
C PHE A 96 -7.40 -12.06 -10.70
N ILE A 97 -8.21 -11.15 -10.21
CA ILE A 97 -9.47 -10.72 -10.81
C ILE A 97 -9.49 -9.19 -10.76
N GLY A 98 -9.75 -8.55 -11.90
CA GLY A 98 -9.72 -7.08 -12.03
C GLY A 98 -8.32 -6.49 -11.85
N GLN A 99 -7.27 -7.29 -12.04
CA GLN A 99 -5.88 -6.82 -12.02
C GLN A 99 -5.47 -6.45 -13.45
N ASP A 100 -6.18 -5.49 -14.05
CA ASP A 100 -6.09 -5.20 -15.48
C ASP A 100 -4.69 -4.71 -15.86
N LEU A 101 -4.14 -3.77 -15.09
CA LEU A 101 -2.86 -3.07 -15.39
C LEU A 101 -2.83 -2.53 -16.82
N ALA A 102 -4.00 -2.16 -17.34
CA ALA A 102 -4.26 -1.69 -18.68
C ALA A 102 -5.54 -0.84 -18.67
N TYR A 103 -5.67 0.04 -19.65
CA TYR A 103 -6.90 0.78 -19.90
C TYR A 103 -7.92 -0.13 -20.56
N ALA A 104 -9.20 0.15 -20.33
CA ALA A 104 -10.28 -0.46 -21.10
C ALA A 104 -10.23 -0.03 -22.57
N GLU A 105 -10.91 -0.75 -23.47
CA GLU A 105 -10.94 -0.44 -24.91
C GLU A 105 -11.45 0.98 -25.21
N ASN A 106 -12.31 1.53 -24.35
CA ASN A 106 -12.83 2.89 -24.45
C ASN A 106 -11.89 3.96 -23.86
N GLY A 107 -10.70 3.56 -23.36
CA GLY A 107 -9.72 4.44 -22.74
C GLY A 107 -9.95 4.72 -21.25
N ASN A 108 -10.97 4.14 -20.62
CA ASN A 108 -11.20 4.29 -19.17
C ASN A 108 -10.05 3.63 -18.38
N SER A 109 -9.64 4.28 -17.29
CA SER A 109 -8.63 3.75 -16.38
C SER A 109 -9.22 3.01 -15.18
N HIS A 110 -10.51 3.19 -14.92
CA HIS A 110 -11.24 2.58 -13.82
C HIS A 110 -12.62 2.06 -14.30
N PRO A 111 -13.28 1.19 -13.52
CA PRO A 111 -14.66 0.79 -13.78
C PRO A 111 -15.64 1.97 -13.83
N ASP A 112 -16.75 1.77 -14.55
CA ASP A 112 -17.78 2.80 -14.76
C ASP A 112 -18.42 3.31 -13.45
N ASP A 113 -18.46 2.47 -12.42
CA ASP A 113 -19.02 2.76 -11.09
C ASP A 113 -17.98 3.28 -10.09
N TYR A 114 -16.75 3.57 -10.53
CA TYR A 114 -15.72 4.15 -9.67
C TYR A 114 -16.12 5.56 -9.20
N GLN A 115 -16.10 5.76 -7.89
CA GLN A 115 -16.63 6.98 -7.25
C GLN A 115 -15.94 8.28 -7.68
N ASN A 116 -14.69 8.22 -8.16
CA ASN A 116 -13.92 9.39 -8.61
C ASN A 116 -13.88 9.54 -10.14
N SER A 117 -14.79 8.87 -10.87
CA SER A 117 -14.90 8.79 -12.34
C SER A 117 -14.04 7.70 -13.00
N ALA A 118 -14.62 6.97 -13.94
CA ALA A 118 -13.97 5.94 -14.75
C ALA A 118 -12.70 6.43 -15.50
N ASN A 119 -12.61 7.74 -15.75
CA ASN A 119 -11.48 8.37 -16.43
C ASN A 119 -10.47 9.08 -15.51
N TYR A 120 -10.54 8.87 -14.19
CA TYR A 120 -9.76 9.59 -13.17
C TYR A 120 -8.25 9.66 -13.48
N GLU A 121 -7.68 8.59 -14.02
CA GLU A 121 -6.24 8.51 -14.39
C GLU A 121 -6.01 8.39 -15.90
N SER A 122 -7.06 8.40 -16.73
CA SER A 122 -6.98 8.09 -18.17
C SER A 122 -6.04 8.98 -18.97
N GLN A 123 -5.70 10.18 -18.48
CA GLN A 123 -4.79 11.11 -19.19
C GLN A 123 -3.62 11.55 -18.30
N MET A 124 -3.44 10.92 -17.13
CA MET A 124 -2.42 11.31 -16.17
C MET A 124 -1.01 10.92 -16.62
N TYR A 125 -0.90 9.86 -17.42
CA TYR A 125 0.36 9.28 -17.86
C TYR A 125 0.35 9.02 -19.36
N GLU A 126 1.54 8.95 -19.95
CA GLU A 126 1.69 8.52 -21.35
C GLU A 126 1.20 7.07 -21.54
N HIS A 127 0.44 6.86 -22.60
CA HIS A 127 -0.06 5.56 -23.00
C HIS A 127 1.05 4.79 -23.70
N ILE A 128 1.29 3.56 -23.23
CA ILE A 128 2.29 2.63 -23.75
C ILE A 128 1.63 1.28 -24.00
N LEU A 129 2.11 0.56 -25.00
CA LEU A 129 1.56 -0.75 -25.35
C LEU A 129 2.30 -1.87 -24.62
N THR A 130 1.54 -2.79 -24.03
CA THR A 130 2.06 -4.04 -23.46
C THR A 130 1.31 -5.23 -24.03
N THR A 131 1.87 -6.43 -23.87
CA THR A 131 1.23 -7.67 -24.35
C THR A 131 -0.09 -7.89 -23.61
N ALA A 132 -1.15 -8.12 -24.38
CA ALA A 132 -2.48 -8.42 -23.85
C ALA A 132 -2.52 -9.84 -23.26
N TYR A 133 -3.44 -10.06 -22.31
CA TYR A 133 -3.81 -11.39 -21.83
C TYR A 133 -3.97 -12.38 -23.00
N GLY A 134 -3.54 -13.63 -22.81
CA GLY A 134 -3.54 -14.66 -23.85
C GLY A 134 -2.32 -14.61 -24.77
N GLY A 135 -1.47 -13.59 -24.65
CA GLY A 135 -0.22 -13.45 -25.40
C GLY A 135 -0.39 -12.95 -26.84
N ASN A 136 -1.62 -12.75 -27.29
CA ASN A 136 -1.95 -12.28 -28.63
C ASN A 136 -2.44 -10.83 -28.56
N GLY A 137 -1.78 -9.94 -29.31
CA GLY A 137 -2.16 -8.53 -29.36
C GLY A 137 -1.53 -7.66 -28.27
N LYS A 138 -2.04 -6.43 -28.17
CA LYS A 138 -1.54 -5.39 -27.28
C LYS A 138 -2.70 -4.67 -26.60
N VAL A 139 -2.47 -4.23 -25.37
CA VAL A 139 -3.35 -3.32 -24.62
C VAL A 139 -2.57 -2.08 -24.21
N GLU A 140 -3.26 -0.97 -24.07
CA GLU A 140 -2.67 0.27 -23.57
C GLU A 140 -2.53 0.22 -22.04
N THR A 141 -1.42 0.74 -21.54
CA THR A 141 -1.08 0.81 -20.11
C THR A 141 -0.23 2.06 -19.88
N HIS A 142 0.29 2.23 -18.66
CA HIS A 142 1.25 3.30 -18.34
C HIS A 142 2.39 2.81 -17.45
N SER A 143 3.41 3.66 -17.29
CA SER A 143 4.69 3.28 -16.66
C SER A 143 4.57 2.75 -15.23
N ILE A 144 3.64 3.29 -14.44
CA ILE A 144 3.38 2.83 -13.06
C ILE A 144 2.70 1.45 -13.04
N TRP A 145 1.74 1.19 -13.92
CA TRP A 145 1.15 -0.15 -14.04
C TRP A 145 2.15 -1.17 -14.56
N LEU A 146 3.07 -0.79 -15.46
CA LEU A 146 4.20 -1.65 -15.84
C LEU A 146 5.14 -1.93 -14.67
N LEU A 147 5.41 -0.94 -13.80
CA LEU A 147 6.18 -1.16 -12.58
C LEU A 147 5.49 -2.20 -11.68
N PHE A 148 4.17 -2.11 -11.51
CA PHE A 148 3.40 -3.08 -10.72
C PHE A 148 3.42 -4.47 -11.35
N LYS A 149 3.17 -4.56 -12.66
CA LYS A 149 3.29 -5.80 -13.43
C LYS A 149 4.67 -6.44 -13.25
N ASN A 150 5.73 -5.68 -13.47
CA ASN A 150 7.11 -6.16 -13.35
C ASN A 150 7.41 -6.66 -11.94
N TRP A 151 6.84 -6.03 -10.91
CA TRP A 151 6.98 -6.50 -9.54
C TRP A 151 6.32 -7.88 -9.35
N PHE A 152 5.11 -8.10 -9.86
CA PHE A 152 4.49 -9.43 -9.80
C PHE A 152 5.35 -10.50 -10.49
N GLU A 153 5.84 -10.20 -11.69
CA GLU A 153 6.59 -11.14 -12.54
C GLU A 153 7.96 -11.50 -11.96
N ASN A 154 8.65 -10.54 -11.35
CA ASN A 154 10.04 -10.71 -10.92
C ASN A 154 10.19 -10.96 -9.42
N GLU A 155 9.24 -10.50 -8.59
CA GLU A 155 9.33 -10.66 -7.12
C GLU A 155 8.32 -11.68 -6.61
N MET A 156 7.02 -11.48 -6.84
CA MET A 156 5.99 -12.29 -6.18
C MET A 156 5.89 -13.69 -6.77
N ILE A 157 5.70 -13.80 -8.08
CA ILE A 157 5.42 -15.08 -8.76
C ILE A 157 6.60 -16.06 -8.63
N PRO A 158 7.88 -15.66 -8.79
CA PRO A 158 9.00 -16.57 -8.60
C PRO A 158 9.10 -17.08 -7.16
N ASN A 159 8.78 -16.26 -6.17
CA ASN A 159 8.85 -16.64 -4.75
C ASN A 159 7.68 -17.54 -4.34
N THR A 160 6.44 -17.21 -4.74
CA THR A 160 5.27 -18.05 -4.48
C THR A 160 5.37 -19.40 -5.16
N ARG A 161 5.91 -19.47 -6.38
CA ARG A 161 6.21 -20.74 -7.05
C ARG A 161 7.18 -21.63 -6.26
N LYS A 162 8.24 -21.06 -5.67
CA LYS A 162 9.18 -21.81 -4.79
C LYS A 162 8.48 -22.35 -3.54
N MET A 163 7.41 -21.70 -3.10
CA MET A 163 6.58 -22.12 -1.96
C MET A 163 5.48 -23.11 -2.35
N GLY A 164 5.40 -23.53 -3.63
CA GLY A 164 4.36 -24.43 -4.12
C GLY A 164 2.99 -23.77 -4.31
N ILE A 165 2.95 -22.43 -4.34
CA ILE A 165 1.73 -21.65 -4.57
C ILE A 165 1.59 -21.40 -6.08
N THR A 166 0.40 -21.67 -6.63
CA THR A 166 0.11 -21.43 -8.06
C THR A 166 -0.63 -20.11 -8.23
N THR A 167 -0.14 -19.26 -9.13
CA THR A 167 -0.76 -17.97 -9.43
C THR A 167 -1.50 -18.02 -10.77
N TYR A 168 -2.78 -17.65 -10.76
CA TYR A 168 -3.65 -17.56 -11.93
C TYR A 168 -3.97 -16.10 -12.25
N ASN A 169 -3.95 -15.76 -13.53
CA ASN A 169 -4.52 -14.52 -14.02
C ASN A 169 -5.89 -14.83 -14.63
N CYS A 170 -6.95 -14.26 -14.07
CA CYS A 170 -8.33 -14.38 -14.54
C CYS A 170 -8.90 -13.01 -14.96
N THR A 171 -8.05 -12.18 -15.56
CA THR A 171 -8.39 -10.84 -16.01
C THR A 171 -8.19 -10.75 -17.52
N GLU A 172 -9.16 -11.26 -18.29
CA GLU A 172 -9.05 -11.46 -19.74
C GLU A 172 -8.88 -10.17 -20.56
N GLY A 173 -9.37 -9.04 -20.06
CA GLY A 173 -9.23 -7.73 -20.72
C GLY A 173 -7.92 -6.99 -20.40
N GLY A 174 -7.10 -7.54 -19.50
CA GLY A 174 -5.92 -6.87 -18.97
C GLY A 174 -4.62 -7.14 -19.72
N ALA A 175 -3.54 -6.61 -19.16
CA ALA A 175 -2.19 -6.96 -19.54
C ALA A 175 -1.87 -8.41 -19.15
N ARG A 176 -1.11 -9.09 -20.01
CA ARG A 176 -0.49 -10.37 -19.66
C ARG A 176 0.51 -10.17 -18.54
N ILE A 177 0.44 -11.01 -17.50
CA ILE A 177 1.40 -11.03 -16.39
C ILE A 177 2.18 -12.36 -16.48
N GLU A 178 3.44 -12.28 -16.87
CA GLU A 178 4.29 -13.44 -17.10
C GLU A 178 4.50 -14.28 -15.83
N GLY A 179 4.52 -15.59 -16.03
CA GLY A 179 4.65 -16.57 -14.95
C GLY A 179 3.35 -16.91 -14.22
N THR A 180 2.24 -16.20 -14.49
CA THR A 180 0.89 -16.65 -14.13
C THR A 180 0.36 -17.70 -15.10
N ILE A 181 -0.65 -18.45 -14.67
CA ILE A 181 -1.47 -19.30 -15.54
C ILE A 181 -2.73 -18.52 -15.92
N GLU A 182 -2.90 -18.22 -17.19
CA GLU A 182 -4.08 -17.53 -17.70
C GLU A 182 -5.26 -18.51 -17.83
N LYS A 183 -6.35 -18.23 -17.10
CA LYS A 183 -7.60 -18.99 -17.14
C LYS A 183 -8.80 -18.05 -17.00
N PRO A 184 -9.94 -18.31 -17.67
CA PRO A 184 -11.14 -17.54 -17.40
C PRO A 184 -11.58 -17.61 -15.94
N PHE A 185 -12.18 -16.55 -15.41
CA PHE A 185 -12.63 -16.56 -14.01
C PHE A 185 -13.65 -17.67 -13.74
N LEU A 186 -14.55 -17.94 -14.69
CA LEU A 186 -15.50 -19.06 -14.60
C LEU A 186 -14.80 -20.40 -14.41
N TRP A 187 -13.70 -20.65 -15.14
CA TRP A 187 -12.92 -21.88 -14.99
C TRP A 187 -12.35 -21.99 -13.57
N ALA A 188 -11.85 -20.89 -13.00
CA ALA A 188 -11.33 -20.89 -11.64
C ALA A 188 -12.44 -21.18 -10.61
N CYS A 189 -13.64 -20.62 -10.80
CA CYS A 189 -14.80 -20.93 -9.98
C CYS A 189 -15.12 -22.43 -9.99
N GLU A 190 -15.22 -23.02 -11.18
CA GLU A 190 -15.63 -24.42 -11.37
C GLU A 190 -14.56 -25.44 -10.96
N ASN A 191 -13.27 -25.08 -10.98
CA ASN A 191 -12.18 -26.03 -10.78
C ASN A 191 -11.38 -25.81 -9.48
N LEU A 192 -11.42 -24.61 -8.91
CA LEU A 192 -10.63 -24.25 -7.72
C LEU A 192 -11.50 -23.83 -6.53
N LEU A 193 -12.74 -23.39 -6.78
CA LEU A 193 -13.64 -22.80 -5.78
C LEU A 193 -14.98 -23.55 -5.67
N ASP A 194 -15.07 -24.77 -6.21
CA ASP A 194 -16.29 -25.59 -6.29
C ASP A 194 -16.65 -26.31 -4.97
N LYS A 195 -15.77 -26.23 -3.98
CA LYS A 195 -15.87 -26.96 -2.71
C LYS A 195 -15.75 -26.03 -1.53
N ASP A 196 -16.62 -26.27 -0.55
CA ASP A 196 -16.42 -25.73 0.80
C ASP A 196 -15.17 -26.36 1.41
N LEU A 197 -14.16 -25.52 1.63
CA LEU A 197 -12.92 -25.96 2.26
C LEU A 197 -13.08 -25.93 3.77
N ASN A 198 -12.84 -27.08 4.41
CA ASN A 198 -12.50 -27.06 5.83
C ASN A 198 -11.15 -26.36 5.97
N LYS A 199 -11.12 -25.26 6.71
CA LYS A 199 -9.92 -24.43 6.95
C LYS A 199 -9.41 -24.71 8.38
N PRO A 200 -8.66 -25.81 8.64
CA PRO A 200 -8.24 -26.21 9.98
C PRO A 200 -7.04 -25.37 10.47
N PHE A 201 -7.04 -24.07 10.18
CA PHE A 201 -5.97 -23.19 10.61
C PHE A 201 -6.13 -22.88 12.09
N GLU A 202 -5.02 -22.90 12.81
CA GLU A 202 -4.99 -22.41 14.18
C GLU A 202 -5.39 -20.94 14.17
N LYS A 203 -6.35 -20.59 15.04
CA LYS A 203 -6.78 -19.22 15.17
C LYS A 203 -5.63 -18.42 15.78
N LEU A 204 -5.19 -17.38 15.06
CA LEU A 204 -4.21 -16.44 15.59
C LEU A 204 -4.88 -15.61 16.68
N GLU A 205 -4.41 -15.75 17.91
CA GLU A 205 -4.87 -14.95 19.03
C GLU A 205 -4.01 -13.68 19.17
N PRO A 206 -4.62 -12.53 19.53
CA PRO A 206 -3.86 -11.31 19.78
C PRO A 206 -2.90 -11.51 20.95
N LEU A 207 -1.84 -10.69 21.00
CA LEU A 207 -0.96 -10.64 22.16
C LEU A 207 -1.75 -10.35 23.44
N SER A 208 -1.30 -10.86 24.58
CA SER A 208 -1.92 -10.52 25.87
C SER A 208 -1.86 -9.01 26.12
N LEU A 209 -2.86 -8.47 26.82
CA LEU A 209 -2.93 -7.03 27.12
C LEU A 209 -1.65 -6.51 27.80
N ASN A 210 -1.05 -7.31 28.70
CA ASN A 210 0.22 -6.97 29.33
C ASN A 210 1.36 -6.82 28.31
N LYS A 211 1.43 -7.72 27.32
CA LYS A 211 2.45 -7.66 26.28
C LYS A 211 2.22 -6.49 25.32
N GLN A 212 0.97 -6.21 24.96
CA GLN A 212 0.61 -5.03 24.17
C GLN A 212 1.01 -3.73 24.90
N ASN A 213 0.70 -3.61 26.19
CA ASN A 213 1.07 -2.47 27.01
C ASN A 213 2.59 -2.32 27.16
N GLU A 214 3.33 -3.42 27.32
CA GLU A 214 4.80 -3.41 27.34
C GLU A 214 5.37 -2.82 26.04
N PHE A 215 4.87 -3.27 24.89
CA PHE A 215 5.31 -2.76 23.59
C PHE A 215 4.93 -1.29 23.38
N LEU A 216 3.72 -0.89 23.78
CA LEU A 216 3.26 0.49 23.71
C LEU A 216 4.18 1.42 24.54
N LEU A 217 4.49 1.04 25.78
CA LEU A 217 5.36 1.84 26.66
C LEU A 217 6.78 1.98 26.10
N LYS A 218 7.34 0.90 25.55
CA LYS A 218 8.66 0.92 24.89
C LYS A 218 8.68 1.84 23.67
N ALA A 219 7.65 1.76 22.82
CA ALA A 219 7.52 2.61 21.65
C ALA A 219 7.34 4.08 22.07
N TYR A 220 6.44 4.36 23.02
CA TYR A 220 6.18 5.69 23.57
C TYR A 220 7.46 6.32 24.14
N TYR A 221 8.24 5.58 24.92
CA TYR A 221 9.49 6.08 25.47
C TYR A 221 10.46 6.53 24.37
N LYS A 222 10.63 5.73 23.31
CA LYS A 222 11.50 6.09 22.18
C LYS A 222 11.01 7.33 21.44
N VAL A 223 9.70 7.42 21.19
CA VAL A 223 9.09 8.61 20.56
C VAL A 223 9.29 9.85 21.42
N TYR A 224 9.07 9.75 22.74
CA TYR A 224 9.28 10.84 23.68
C TYR A 224 10.73 11.34 23.67
N GLN A 225 11.72 10.43 23.68
CA GLN A 225 13.13 10.80 23.60
C GLN A 225 13.47 11.47 22.26
N SER A 226 12.92 10.97 21.15
CA SER A 226 13.09 11.58 19.83
C SER A 226 12.52 13.01 19.78
N ILE A 227 11.31 13.23 20.29
CA ILE A 227 10.69 14.56 20.36
C ILE A 227 11.55 15.53 21.19
N LYS A 228 12.06 15.07 22.34
CA LYS A 228 12.97 15.87 23.17
C LYS A 228 14.24 16.25 22.41
N HIS A 229 14.88 15.28 21.76
CA HIS A 229 16.07 15.51 20.94
C HIS A 229 15.80 16.51 19.80
N CYS A 230 14.69 16.37 19.08
CA CYS A 230 14.31 17.30 18.01
C CYS A 230 14.09 18.73 18.53
N ARG A 231 13.50 18.91 19.72
CA ARG A 231 13.33 20.22 20.34
C ARG A 231 14.67 20.85 20.72
N ASP A 232 15.60 20.05 21.26
CA ASP A 232 16.93 20.54 21.63
C ASP A 232 17.75 20.89 20.37
N PHE A 233 17.71 20.03 19.35
CA PHE A 233 18.38 20.27 18.06
C PHE A 233 17.82 21.48 17.31
N SER A 234 16.50 21.68 17.32
CA SER A 234 15.86 22.86 16.70
C SER A 234 16.32 24.17 17.34
N LYS A 235 16.55 24.21 18.66
CA LYS A 235 17.12 25.38 19.33
C LYS A 235 18.55 25.66 18.87
N ILE A 236 19.38 24.62 18.77
CA ILE A 236 20.76 24.75 18.27
C ILE A 236 20.76 25.33 16.85
N LEU A 237 19.98 24.73 15.94
CA LEU A 237 19.85 25.20 14.57
C LEU A 237 19.37 26.65 14.48
N SER A 238 18.41 27.04 15.31
CA SER A 238 17.89 28.42 15.33
C SER A 238 18.96 29.42 15.76
N ASN A 239 19.77 29.06 16.77
CA ASN A 239 20.88 29.90 17.22
C ASN A 239 21.95 30.03 16.14
N ASP A 240 22.34 28.92 15.51
CA ASP A 240 23.34 28.92 14.45
C ASP A 240 22.87 29.72 13.23
N PHE A 241 21.61 29.58 12.84
CA PHE A 241 21.00 30.35 11.76
C PHE A 241 21.05 31.86 12.05
N ASN A 242 20.65 32.28 13.25
CA ASN A 242 20.71 33.68 13.67
C ASN A 242 22.15 34.22 13.67
N ASN A 243 23.12 33.41 14.12
CA ASN A 243 24.54 33.77 14.11
C ASN A 243 25.05 33.99 12.68
N ILE A 244 24.75 33.06 11.77
CA ILE A 244 25.13 33.18 10.35
C ILE A 244 24.48 34.41 9.72
N GLN A 245 23.19 34.65 9.98
CA GLN A 245 22.48 35.80 9.45
C GLN A 245 23.10 37.13 9.94
N ASN A 246 23.46 37.21 11.22
CA ASN A 246 24.13 38.38 11.78
C ASN A 246 25.51 38.62 11.15
N ILE A 247 26.31 37.57 10.95
CA ILE A 247 27.61 37.67 10.28
C ILE A 247 27.43 38.17 8.84
N TYR A 248 26.49 37.58 8.09
CA TYR A 248 26.19 37.97 6.71
C TYR A 248 25.78 39.44 6.58
N LEU A 249 24.85 39.90 7.42
CA LEU A 249 24.42 41.30 7.43
C LEU A 249 25.57 42.27 7.76
N ASN A 250 26.45 41.89 8.68
CA ASN A 250 27.62 42.69 9.04
C ASN A 250 28.65 42.76 7.91
N LEU A 251 28.85 41.68 7.15
CA LEU A 251 29.73 41.67 5.98
C LEU A 251 29.18 42.57 4.86
N ASN A 252 27.88 42.47 4.54
CA ASN A 252 27.26 43.31 3.52
C ASN A 252 27.27 44.80 3.88
N LYS A 253 27.08 45.14 5.17
CA LYS A 253 27.23 46.54 5.62
C LYS A 253 28.64 47.06 5.37
N LYS A 254 29.66 46.29 5.75
CA LYS A 254 31.06 46.67 5.54
C LYS A 254 31.41 46.81 4.05
N GLU A 255 30.85 45.96 3.19
CA GLU A 255 31.04 46.05 1.74
C GLU A 255 30.40 47.31 1.16
N ASN A 256 29.18 47.65 1.58
CA ASN A 256 28.52 48.90 1.18
C ASN A 256 29.27 50.15 1.66
N ASP A 257 29.77 50.14 2.90
CA ASP A 257 30.56 51.24 3.44
C ASP A 257 31.88 51.42 2.68
N LEU A 258 32.52 50.32 2.23
CA LEU A 258 33.72 50.36 1.38
C LEU A 258 33.40 50.92 -0.02
N ASN A 259 32.29 50.50 -0.62
CA ASN A 259 31.85 50.96 -1.94
C ASN A 259 31.42 52.44 -1.96
N LEU A 260 30.98 52.99 -0.82
CA LEU A 260 30.69 54.42 -0.65
C LEU A 260 31.96 55.27 -0.42
N ALA A 261 33.07 54.64 -0.04
CA ALA A 261 34.35 55.30 0.25
C ALA A 261 35.31 55.36 -0.95
N ILE A 262 34.93 54.75 -2.08
CA ILE A 262 35.65 54.76 -3.37
C ILE A 262 34.93 55.71 -4.34
#